data_AF-A0A951K8J3-F1
#
_entry.id   AF-A0A951K8J3-F1
#
_cell.length_a   1.000
_cell.length_b   1.000
_cell.length_c   1.000
_cell.angle_alpha   90.00
_cell.angle_beta   90.00
_cell.angle_gamma   90.00
#
_symmetry.space_group_name_H-M   'P 1'
#
loop_
_entity.id
_entity.type
_entity.pdbx_description
1 polymer ?
#
loop_
_entity_poly.entity_id
_entity_poly.type
_entity_poly.pdbx_seq_one_letter_code
_entity_poly.pdbx_strand_id
1 'polypeptide(L)'
;MGLRFGMTGRLLVDGAAGVDHLEYSSLRDEAAWDRVRIGFADGGDLRVRDPRRLGGVLLEPDESRLGVDAAAVTAAGLRRVLAGSTAPLKARLMDQSRLAGVGNLTADEVLYRAGLDPARPAGSLSPAEVRRLHRHLRATLDDLIAGGGS
;
A
#
# COMPACT_ATOMS: atom_id res chain seq x y z
N MET A 1 14.94 -8.07 7.67
CA MET A 1 14.28 -6.98 8.42
C MET A 1 13.12 -6.48 7.59
N GLY A 2 11.93 -6.38 8.15
CA GLY A 2 10.74 -5.84 7.50
C GLY A 2 10.39 -4.46 8.04
N LEU A 3 9.95 -3.57 7.15
CA LEU A 3 9.49 -2.22 7.49
C LEU A 3 8.01 -2.09 7.19
N ARG A 4 7.23 -1.70 8.20
CA ARG A 4 5.81 -1.35 8.05
C ARG A 4 5.66 0.14 8.28
N PHE A 5 5.23 0.88 7.25
CA PHE A 5 5.15 2.34 7.32
C PHE A 5 3.93 2.85 8.11
N GLY A 6 2.87 2.06 8.25
CA GLY A 6 1.64 2.55 8.87
C GLY A 6 1.05 3.71 8.04
N MET A 7 0.56 4.76 8.71
CA MET A 7 -0.02 5.93 8.03
C MET A 7 0.96 7.08 7.81
N THR A 8 1.96 7.24 8.67
CA THR A 8 2.86 8.42 8.66
C THR A 8 4.34 8.05 8.70
N GLY A 9 4.65 6.77 8.47
CA GLY A 9 6.01 6.29 8.39
C GLY A 9 6.71 6.81 7.15
N ARG A 10 7.93 7.32 7.32
CA ARG A 10 8.84 7.69 6.24
C ARG A 10 10.19 7.03 6.43
N LEU A 11 10.84 6.73 5.31
CA LEU A 11 12.24 6.34 5.28
C LEU A 11 13.08 7.58 4.97
N LEU A 12 14.12 7.80 5.77
CA LEU A 12 15.11 8.85 5.55
C LEU A 12 16.48 8.19 5.34
N VAL A 13 17.27 8.72 4.43
CA VAL A 13 18.67 8.37 4.20
C VAL A 13 19.48 9.65 4.33
N ASP A 14 20.43 9.69 5.26
CA ASP A 14 21.27 10.85 5.57
C ASP A 14 20.45 12.14 5.86
N GLY A 15 19.28 11.96 6.48
CA GLY A 15 18.34 13.04 6.79
C GLY A 15 17.44 13.47 5.63
N ALA A 16 17.64 12.96 4.41
CA ALA A 16 16.77 13.20 3.27
C ALA A 16 15.66 12.13 3.19
N ALA A 17 14.41 12.54 3.01
CA ALA A 17 13.31 11.62 2.75
C ALA A 17 13.09 11.48 1.24
N GLY A 18 12.71 10.27 0.78
CA GLY A 18 12.29 10.07 -0.61
C GLY A 18 10.93 10.69 -0.96
N VAL A 19 10.17 11.09 0.06
CA VAL A 19 8.89 11.79 -0.05
C VAL A 19 8.95 13.04 0.82
N ASP A 20 8.89 14.22 0.19
CA ASP A 20 9.01 15.51 0.88
C ASP A 20 7.92 15.69 1.95
N HIS A 21 6.68 15.33 1.60
CA HIS A 21 5.51 15.50 2.45
C HIS A 21 4.57 14.29 2.37
N LEU A 22 4.16 13.76 3.52
CA LEU A 22 2.98 12.90 3.62
C LEU A 22 1.77 13.70 4.07
N GLU A 23 0.68 13.69 3.30
CA GLU A 23 -0.59 14.25 3.75
C GLU A 23 -0.98 13.65 5.10
N TYR A 24 -1.48 14.48 6.02
CA TYR A 24 -1.85 14.10 7.40
C TYR A 24 -0.69 13.70 8.33
N SER A 25 0.56 14.04 7.99
CA SER A 25 1.72 13.93 8.89
C SER A 25 2.15 15.29 9.43
N SER A 26 2.83 15.30 10.58
CA SER A 26 3.42 16.54 11.12
C SER A 26 4.63 16.96 10.30
N LEU A 27 4.75 18.26 10.03
CA LEU A 27 5.93 18.86 9.38
C LEU A 27 7.11 19.09 10.35
N ARG A 28 6.91 18.90 11.66
CA ARG A 28 7.99 19.07 12.64
C ARG A 28 9.04 17.98 12.47
N ASP A 29 10.28 18.33 12.77
CA ASP A 29 11.37 17.37 12.87
C ASP A 29 11.65 17.10 14.35
N GLU A 30 11.21 15.93 14.84
CA GLU A 30 11.45 15.50 16.21
C GLU A 30 12.14 14.13 16.20
N ALA A 31 13.37 14.06 16.72
CA ALA A 31 14.12 12.81 16.86
C ALA A 31 13.37 11.75 17.71
N ALA A 32 12.46 12.18 18.60
CA ALA A 32 11.60 11.30 19.39
C ALA A 32 10.59 10.47 18.54
N TRP A 33 10.46 10.78 17.25
CA TRP A 33 9.64 10.04 16.30
C TRP A 33 10.42 9.01 15.48
N ASP A 34 11.75 8.99 15.61
CA ASP A 34 12.59 8.00 14.96
C ASP A 34 12.36 6.64 15.66
N ARG A 35 11.96 5.64 14.87
CA ARG A 35 11.60 4.31 15.33
C ARG A 35 12.77 3.35 15.27
N VAL A 36 13.62 3.52 14.27
CA VAL A 36 14.91 2.83 14.13
C VAL A 36 15.87 3.75 13.39
N ARG A 37 17.15 3.63 13.73
CA ARG A 37 18.26 4.20 13.00
C ARG A 37 19.30 3.12 12.74
N ILE A 38 19.76 3.02 11.49
CA ILE A 38 20.76 2.06 11.05
C ILE A 38 21.94 2.87 10.49
N GLY A 39 23.07 2.82 11.18
CA GLY A 39 24.30 3.46 10.71
C GLY A 39 24.98 2.63 9.63
N PHE A 40 25.53 3.31 8.64
CA PHE A 40 26.36 2.73 7.59
C PHE A 40 27.85 2.88 7.91
N ALA A 41 28.69 2.03 7.32
CA ALA A 41 30.13 2.00 7.59
C ALA A 41 30.88 3.25 7.10
N ASP A 42 30.31 3.96 6.13
CA ASP A 42 30.81 5.23 5.58
C ASP A 42 30.38 6.47 6.40
N GLY A 43 29.65 6.26 7.50
CA GLY A 43 29.18 7.32 8.40
C GLY A 43 27.79 7.85 8.08
N GLY A 44 27.16 7.40 6.99
CA GLY A 44 25.75 7.70 6.70
C GLY A 44 24.78 6.92 7.58
N ASP A 45 23.49 7.19 7.44
CA ASP A 45 22.46 6.47 8.18
C ASP A 45 21.07 6.42 7.53
N LEU A 46 20.33 5.35 7.83
CA LEU A 46 18.93 5.18 7.45
C LEU A 46 18.03 5.24 8.68
N ARG A 47 16.96 6.03 8.61
CA ARG A 47 15.98 6.21 9.69
C ARG A 47 14.58 5.87 9.22
N VAL A 48 13.79 5.23 10.09
CA VAL A 48 12.34 5.17 9.93
C VAL A 48 11.72 6.12 10.93
N ARG A 49 11.03 7.15 10.44
CA ARG A 49 10.34 8.13 11.26
C ARG A 49 8.84 7.93 11.17
N ASP A 50 8.16 7.87 12.31
CA ASP A 50 6.71 7.68 12.35
C ASP A 50 6.07 8.42 13.54
N PRO A 51 5.58 9.66 13.33
CA PRO A 51 5.00 10.49 14.38
C PRO A 51 3.80 9.85 15.09
N ARG A 52 2.97 9.11 14.34
CA ARG A 52 1.74 8.48 14.89
C ARG A 52 1.99 7.12 15.52
N ARG A 53 3.20 6.58 15.36
CA ARG A 53 3.63 5.32 15.95
C ARG A 53 2.79 4.09 15.55
N LEU A 54 2.23 4.08 14.34
CA LEU A 54 1.42 3.00 13.78
C LEU A 54 2.23 2.02 12.90
N GLY A 55 3.39 2.46 12.42
CA GLY A 55 4.37 1.63 11.72
C GLY A 55 5.07 0.63 12.63
N GLY A 56 6.07 -0.06 12.10
CA GLY A 56 6.84 -1.06 12.83
C GLY A 56 8.08 -1.50 12.08
N VAL A 57 9.06 -1.96 12.84
CA VAL A 57 10.29 -2.58 12.32
C VAL A 57 10.32 -3.99 12.88
N LEU A 58 10.41 -4.97 12.00
CA LEU A 58 10.36 -6.39 12.35
C LEU A 58 11.68 -7.05 11.97
N LEU A 59 12.23 -7.84 12.88
CA LEU A 59 13.23 -8.83 12.53
C LEU A 59 12.48 -10.09 12.09
N GLU A 60 12.92 -10.70 11.00
CA GLU A 60 12.30 -11.91 10.43
C GLU A 60 10.78 -11.77 10.22
N PRO A 61 10.32 -10.83 9.37
CA PRO A 61 8.89 -10.64 9.13
C PRO A 61 8.26 -11.90 8.52
N ASP A 62 7.11 -12.30 9.06
CA ASP A 62 6.28 -13.35 8.46
C ASP A 62 5.41 -12.76 7.33
N GLU A 63 5.89 -12.91 6.10
CA GLU A 63 5.19 -12.45 4.90
C GLU A 63 4.16 -13.47 4.38
N SER A 64 4.08 -14.68 4.95
CA SER A 64 3.14 -15.72 4.51
C SER A 64 1.67 -15.32 4.70
N ARG A 65 1.42 -14.31 5.53
CA ARG A 65 0.10 -13.74 5.82
C ARG A 65 -0.35 -12.72 4.77
N LEU A 66 0.54 -12.29 3.88
CA LEU A 66 0.22 -11.36 2.81
C LEU A 66 -0.43 -12.09 1.63
N GLY A 67 -1.38 -11.41 1.00
CA GLY A 67 -1.97 -11.85 -0.25
C GLY A 67 -1.02 -11.67 -1.43
N VAL A 68 -1.54 -11.91 -2.62
CA VAL A 68 -0.80 -11.61 -3.85
C VAL A 68 -0.51 -10.11 -3.93
N ASP A 69 0.70 -9.75 -4.36
CA ASP A 69 1.08 -8.37 -4.60
C ASP A 69 0.21 -7.73 -5.70
N ALA A 70 -0.33 -6.54 -5.44
CA ALA A 70 -1.25 -5.86 -6.35
C ALA A 70 -0.61 -5.40 -7.66
N ALA A 71 0.69 -5.13 -7.67
CA ALA A 71 1.41 -4.87 -8.90
C ALA A 71 1.62 -6.18 -9.68
N ALA A 72 1.92 -7.30 -9.02
CA ALA A 72 2.15 -8.57 -9.69
C ALA A 72 0.86 -9.34 -10.09
N VAL A 73 -0.31 -8.97 -9.55
CA VAL A 73 -1.55 -9.76 -9.74
C VAL A 73 -1.98 -9.78 -11.21
N THR A 74 -2.35 -10.96 -11.70
CA THR A 74 -2.98 -11.12 -13.03
C THR A 74 -4.49 -10.94 -12.95
N ALA A 75 -5.17 -10.67 -14.06
CA ALA A 75 -6.64 -10.61 -14.07
C ALA A 75 -7.31 -11.90 -13.53
N ALA A 76 -6.72 -13.06 -13.83
CA ALA A 76 -7.19 -14.34 -13.29
C ALA A 76 -6.89 -14.48 -11.78
N GLY A 77 -5.75 -13.98 -11.32
CA GLY A 77 -5.43 -13.84 -9.89
C GLY A 77 -6.44 -12.97 -9.16
N LEU A 78 -6.73 -11.78 -9.71
CA LEU A 78 -7.71 -10.86 -9.15
C LEU A 78 -9.11 -11.47 -9.10
N ARG A 79 -9.51 -12.23 -10.14
CA ARG A 79 -10.77 -12.98 -10.11
C ARG A 79 -10.83 -13.93 -8.91
N ARG A 80 -9.74 -14.66 -8.62
CA ARG A 80 -9.67 -15.57 -7.47
C ARG A 80 -9.74 -14.84 -6.13
N VAL A 81 -9.12 -13.66 -6.04
CA VAL A 81 -9.21 -12.79 -4.85
C VAL A 81 -10.65 -12.41 -4.53
N LEU A 82 -11.46 -12.11 -5.56
CA LEU A 82 -12.82 -11.60 -5.43
C LEU A 82 -13.89 -12.71 -5.35
N ALA A 83 -13.63 -13.87 -5.98
CA ALA A 83 -14.62 -14.93 -6.15
C ALA A 83 -15.27 -15.40 -4.84
N GLY A 84 -16.60 -15.54 -4.85
CA GLY A 84 -17.39 -16.05 -3.73
C GLY A 84 -17.48 -15.10 -2.52
N SER A 85 -16.85 -13.93 -2.55
CA SER A 85 -16.88 -12.98 -1.44
C SER A 85 -18.17 -12.16 -1.45
N THR A 86 -18.85 -12.13 -0.31
CA THR A 86 -20.00 -11.24 -0.05
C THR A 86 -19.59 -9.88 0.52
N ALA A 87 -18.31 -9.70 0.85
CA ALA A 87 -17.79 -8.46 1.40
C ALA A 87 -17.87 -7.32 0.36
N PRO A 88 -17.97 -6.05 0.81
CA PRO A 88 -17.88 -4.90 -0.08
C PRO A 88 -16.60 -4.92 -0.93
N LEU A 89 -16.73 -4.57 -2.21
CA LEU A 89 -15.62 -4.59 -3.17
C LEU A 89 -14.41 -3.77 -2.69
N LYS A 90 -14.62 -2.56 -2.19
CA LYS A 90 -13.52 -1.72 -1.64
C LYS A 90 -12.81 -2.40 -0.49
N ALA A 91 -13.57 -2.92 0.47
CA ALA A 91 -13.02 -3.62 1.64
C ALA A 91 -12.21 -4.86 1.21
N ARG A 92 -12.67 -5.59 0.19
CA ARG A 92 -11.97 -6.76 -0.33
C ARG A 92 -10.66 -6.40 -1.04
N LEU A 93 -10.62 -5.29 -1.76
CA LEU A 93 -9.39 -4.81 -2.40
C LEU A 93 -8.34 -4.34 -1.39
N MET A 94 -8.76 -3.78 -0.25
CA MET A 94 -7.87 -3.29 0.81
C MET A 94 -7.42 -4.38 1.80
N ASP A 95 -7.94 -5.60 1.68
CA ASP A 95 -7.56 -6.73 2.53
C ASP A 95 -6.16 -7.23 2.17
N GLN A 96 -5.17 -6.82 2.96
CA GLN A 96 -3.76 -7.14 2.73
C GLN A 96 -3.46 -8.65 2.76
N SER A 97 -4.32 -9.48 3.36
CA SER A 97 -4.18 -10.95 3.35
C SER A 97 -4.63 -11.60 2.03
N ARG A 98 -5.25 -10.82 1.15
CA ARG A 98 -5.82 -11.28 -0.12
C ARG A 98 -5.18 -10.57 -1.31
N LEU A 99 -5.01 -9.26 -1.18
CA LEU A 99 -4.36 -8.40 -2.16
C LEU A 99 -3.50 -7.38 -1.41
N ALA A 100 -2.20 -7.55 -1.42
CA ALA A 100 -1.26 -6.69 -0.70
C ALA A 100 -0.91 -5.44 -1.53
N GLY A 101 -0.80 -4.28 -0.87
CA GLY A 101 -0.32 -3.04 -1.50
C GLY A 101 -1.41 -2.08 -1.96
N VAL A 102 -2.70 -2.43 -1.87
CA VAL A 102 -3.79 -1.48 -2.16
C VAL A 102 -4.18 -0.72 -0.89
N GLY A 103 -3.94 0.59 -0.90
CA GLY A 103 -4.36 1.53 0.14
C GLY A 103 -5.73 2.17 -0.15
N ASN A 104 -6.20 3.04 0.76
CA ASN A 104 -7.52 3.68 0.64
C ASN A 104 -7.65 4.51 -0.65
N LEU A 105 -6.69 5.40 -0.90
CA LEU A 105 -6.71 6.29 -2.07
C LEU A 105 -6.66 5.49 -3.37
N THR A 106 -5.74 4.52 -3.47
CA THR A 106 -5.65 3.63 -4.64
C THR A 106 -6.94 2.86 -4.88
N ALA A 107 -7.58 2.35 -3.82
CA ALA A 107 -8.85 1.64 -3.96
C ALA A 107 -9.96 2.56 -4.49
N ASP A 108 -10.08 3.77 -3.96
CA ASP A 108 -11.08 4.75 -4.39
C ASP A 108 -10.87 5.15 -5.86
N GLU A 109 -9.64 5.48 -6.24
CA GLU A 109 -9.31 5.89 -7.60
C GLU A 109 -9.56 4.76 -8.63
N VAL A 110 -9.13 3.54 -8.30
CA VAL A 110 -9.33 2.37 -9.17
C VAL A 110 -10.80 2.07 -9.37
N LEU A 111 -11.61 2.13 -8.30
CA LEU A 111 -13.05 1.86 -8.38
C LEU A 111 -13.81 2.95 -9.11
N TYR A 112 -13.44 4.21 -8.90
CA TYR A 112 -13.98 5.34 -9.64
C TYR A 112 -13.69 5.21 -11.14
N ARG A 113 -12.43 5.02 -11.54
CA ARG A 113 -12.03 4.83 -12.94
C ARG A 113 -12.68 3.61 -13.58
N ALA A 114 -12.86 2.53 -12.82
CA ALA A 114 -13.54 1.33 -13.30
C ALA A 114 -15.07 1.44 -13.32
N GLY A 115 -15.65 2.51 -12.78
CA GLY A 115 -17.10 2.70 -12.66
C GLY A 115 -17.77 1.57 -11.88
N LEU A 116 -17.19 1.19 -10.74
CA LEU A 116 -17.66 0.10 -9.90
C LEU A 116 -18.03 0.62 -8.51
N ASP A 117 -19.24 0.27 -8.05
CA ASP A 117 -19.71 0.62 -6.71
C ASP A 117 -18.80 -0.03 -5.64
N PRO A 118 -18.20 0.76 -4.72
CA PRO A 118 -17.36 0.22 -3.65
C PRO A 118 -18.11 -0.68 -2.67
N ALA A 119 -19.43 -0.51 -2.52
CA ALA A 119 -20.26 -1.22 -1.56
C ALA A 119 -20.79 -2.56 -2.08
N ARG A 120 -20.79 -2.78 -3.41
CA ARG A 120 -21.33 -4.02 -3.98
C ARG A 120 -20.51 -5.26 -3.57
N PRO A 121 -21.11 -6.45 -3.50
CA PRO A 121 -20.40 -7.67 -3.18
C PRO A 121 -19.25 -7.94 -4.17
N ALA A 122 -18.04 -8.17 -3.66
CA ALA A 122 -16.84 -8.38 -4.48
C ALA A 122 -16.98 -9.57 -5.45
N GLY A 123 -17.61 -10.66 -5.00
CA GLY A 123 -17.85 -11.86 -5.79
C GLY A 123 -18.90 -11.70 -6.89
N SER A 124 -19.62 -10.57 -6.95
CA SER A 124 -20.66 -10.31 -7.96
C SER A 124 -20.12 -9.86 -9.31
N LEU A 125 -18.82 -9.57 -9.42
CA LEU A 125 -18.23 -9.02 -10.65
C LEU A 125 -18.19 -10.08 -11.75
N SER A 126 -18.69 -9.70 -12.92
CA SER A 126 -18.55 -10.47 -14.15
C SER A 126 -17.08 -10.56 -14.59
N PRO A 127 -16.71 -11.56 -15.42
CA PRO A 127 -15.35 -11.64 -15.96
C PRO A 127 -14.89 -10.39 -16.72
N ALA A 128 -15.82 -9.68 -17.38
CA ALA A 128 -15.51 -8.43 -18.07
C ALA A 128 -15.20 -7.28 -17.10
N GLU A 129 -15.99 -7.16 -16.02
CA GLU A 129 -15.74 -6.19 -14.95
C GLU A 129 -14.41 -6.46 -14.24
N VAL A 130 -14.07 -7.73 -13.95
CA VAL A 130 -12.77 -8.07 -13.35
C VAL A 130 -11.61 -7.65 -14.25
N ARG A 131 -11.69 -7.87 -15.58
CA ARG A 131 -10.66 -7.42 -16.51
C ARG A 131 -10.56 -5.89 -16.55
N ARG A 132 -11.69 -5.18 -16.49
CA ARG A 132 -11.71 -3.71 -16.44
C ARG A 132 -11.06 -3.19 -15.16
N LEU A 133 -11.45 -3.75 -14.02
CA LEU A 133 -10.87 -3.45 -12.71
C LEU A 133 -9.36 -3.69 -12.70
N HIS A 134 -8.90 -4.84 -13.22
CA HIS A 134 -7.48 -5.17 -13.29
C HIS A 134 -6.67 -4.17 -14.12
N ARG A 135 -7.19 -3.74 -15.28
CA ARG A 135 -6.53 -2.70 -16.09
C ARG A 135 -6.39 -1.38 -15.35
N HIS A 136 -7.44 -0.91 -14.69
CA HIS A 136 -7.38 0.34 -13.93
C HIS A 136 -6.51 0.23 -12.67
N LEU A 137 -6.47 -0.93 -12.02
CA LEU A 137 -5.53 -1.20 -10.93
C LEU A 137 -4.08 -1.06 -11.40
N ARG A 138 -3.72 -1.73 -12.51
CA ARG A 138 -2.38 -1.65 -13.09
C ARG A 138 -2.01 -0.22 -13.48
N ALA A 139 -2.88 0.46 -14.24
CA ALA A 139 -2.63 1.84 -14.66
C ALA A 139 -2.46 2.79 -13.48
N THR A 140 -3.32 2.69 -12.46
CA THR A 140 -3.24 3.58 -11.28
C THR A 140 -1.97 3.31 -10.47
N LEU A 141 -1.57 2.05 -10.31
CA LEU A 141 -0.30 1.73 -9.64
C LEU A 141 0.91 2.24 -10.42
N ASP A 142 0.90 2.09 -11.75
CA ASP A 142 1.97 2.58 -12.62
C ASP A 142 2.06 4.12 -12.57
N ASP A 143 0.92 4.82 -12.56
CA ASP A 143 0.83 6.28 -12.38
C ASP A 143 1.43 6.72 -11.03
N LEU A 144 1.05 6.05 -9.94
CA LEU A 144 1.54 6.36 -8.59
C LEU A 144 3.05 6.12 -8.47
N ILE A 145 3.57 5.04 -9.06
CA ILE A 145 5.01 4.75 -9.06
C ILE A 145 5.76 5.81 -9.87
N ALA A 146 5.27 6.18 -11.05
CA ALA A 146 5.87 7.21 -11.89
C ALA A 146 5.86 8.59 -11.21
N GLY A 147 4.83 8.89 -10.42
CA GLY A 147 4.72 10.12 -9.61
C GLY A 147 5.57 10.13 -8.34
N GLY A 148 6.26 9.03 -8.00
CA GLY A 148 7.04 8.91 -6.75
C GLY A 148 6.19 8.62 -5.50
N GLY A 149 4.92 8.28 -5.68
CA GLY A 149 3.94 8.09 -4.60
C GLY A 149 2.59 8.74 -4.93
N SER A 150 1.68 8.71 -3.96
CA SER A 150 0.43 9.47 -3.97
C SER A 150 0.66 10.90 -3.48
#